data_AF-H5XVI8-F1
#
_entry.id   AF-H5XVI8-F1
#
_cell.length_a   1.000
_cell.length_b   1.000
_cell.length_c   1.000
_cell.angle_alpha   90.00
_cell.angle_beta   90.00
_cell.angle_gamma   90.00
#
_symmetry.space_group_name_H-M   'P 1'
#
loop_
_entity.id
_entity.type
_entity.pdbx_description
1 polymer ?
#
loop_
_entity_poly.entity_id
_entity_poly.type
_entity_poly.pdbx_seq_one_letter_code
_entity_poly.pdbx_strand_id
1 'polypeptide(L)'
;METYRVKVGTKGEIVLPVELRELLGLVEEDALDLCIDSEGKVFVRTAERSVRPLCDFFEDLIVNDLLAKGCSGDCLKKKLLERKLKLSTILDRLSEDSFRAHKNGQIIKCWDAQALTSLGIQKVPKGTYDVRITARGIHDLVALRKEELREITGVFERLEQDPFAYKRLRGPYYETYRVSFRCGTKECRVVYTIFEPENLIVIITVGARKVIYERLNGIA
;
A
#
# COMPACT_ATOMS: atom_id res chain seq x y z
N MET A 1 22.19 -17.09 -4.70
CA MET A 1 22.23 -15.97 -5.66
C MET A 1 21.92 -16.55 -7.01
N GLU A 2 20.80 -16.16 -7.60
CA GLU A 2 20.43 -16.60 -8.95
C GLU A 2 20.94 -15.58 -9.96
N THR A 3 21.53 -16.07 -11.06
CA THR A 3 22.12 -15.22 -12.09
C THR A 3 21.33 -15.38 -13.38
N TYR A 4 20.69 -14.30 -13.83
CA TYR A 4 19.97 -14.27 -15.09
C TYR A 4 20.83 -13.60 -16.16
N ARG A 5 20.93 -14.22 -17.34
CA ARG A 5 21.64 -13.62 -18.47
C ARG A 5 20.67 -12.72 -19.25
N VAL A 6 20.98 -11.44 -19.33
CA VAL A 6 20.28 -10.46 -20.16
C VAL A 6 21.11 -10.15 -21.41
N LYS A 7 20.47 -9.69 -22.47
CA LYS A 7 21.14 -9.27 -23.72
C LYS A 7 20.78 -7.83 -24.04
N VAL A 8 21.70 -7.11 -24.65
CA VAL A 8 21.38 -5.83 -25.29
C VAL A 8 20.92 -6.12 -26.71
N GLY A 9 19.72 -5.66 -27.04
CA GLY A 9 19.11 -5.77 -28.36
C GLY A 9 19.66 -4.75 -29.34
N THR A 10 19.11 -4.77 -30.55
CA THR A 10 19.68 -4.04 -31.70
C THR A 10 19.51 -2.53 -31.65
N LYS A 11 18.61 -2.02 -30.80
CA LYS A 11 18.35 -0.59 -30.60
C LYS A 11 18.80 -0.12 -29.21
N GLY A 12 19.60 -0.92 -28.50
CA GLY A 12 20.06 -0.61 -27.15
C GLY A 12 19.10 -1.03 -26.02
N GLU A 13 18.01 -1.73 -26.35
CA GLU A 13 17.07 -2.29 -25.38
C GLU A 13 17.70 -3.44 -24.57
N ILE A 14 17.38 -3.55 -23.27
CA ILE A 14 17.76 -4.73 -22.47
C ILE A 14 16.65 -5.77 -22.59
N VAL A 15 16.97 -6.91 -23.20
CA VAL A 15 16.05 -8.04 -23.36
C VAL A 15 16.08 -8.90 -22.11
N LEU A 16 15.00 -8.85 -21.33
CA LEU A 16 14.81 -9.68 -20.14
C LEU A 16 14.21 -11.05 -20.52
N PRO A 17 14.75 -12.17 -20.03
CA PRO A 17 14.14 -13.50 -20.18
C PRO A 17 12.70 -13.52 -19.67
N VAL A 18 11.85 -14.39 -20.25
CA VAL A 18 10.42 -14.51 -19.86
C VAL A 18 10.31 -14.83 -18.37
N GLU A 19 11.16 -15.71 -17.87
CA GLU A 19 11.19 -16.16 -16.48
C GLU A 19 11.50 -14.99 -15.53
N LEU A 20 12.42 -14.10 -15.94
CA LEU A 20 12.77 -12.92 -15.16
C LEU A 20 11.65 -11.86 -15.21
N ARG A 21 10.95 -11.71 -16.35
CA ARG A 21 9.78 -10.83 -16.46
C ARG A 21 8.64 -11.31 -15.58
N GLU A 22 8.37 -12.62 -15.55
CA GLU A 22 7.34 -13.22 -14.69
C GLU A 22 7.69 -13.09 -13.21
N LEU A 23 8.95 -13.38 -12.84
CA LEU A 23 9.45 -13.22 -11.47
C LEU A 23 9.29 -11.78 -10.95
N LEU A 24 9.57 -10.80 -11.82
CA LEU A 24 9.49 -9.37 -11.49
C LEU A 24 8.12 -8.74 -11.77
N GLY A 25 7.18 -9.49 -12.36
CA GLY A 25 5.85 -9.01 -12.73
C GLY A 25 5.82 -7.93 -13.82
N LEU A 26 6.85 -7.86 -14.67
CA LEU A 26 7.02 -6.82 -15.70
C LEU A 26 6.17 -7.10 -16.94
N VAL A 27 5.59 -6.05 -17.51
CA VAL A 27 4.88 -6.08 -18.80
C VAL A 27 5.61 -5.25 -19.86
N GLU A 28 5.25 -5.44 -21.13
CA GLU A 28 5.79 -4.62 -22.23
C GLU A 28 5.50 -3.13 -21.98
N GLU A 29 6.45 -2.27 -22.34
CA GLU A 29 6.42 -0.82 -22.11
C GLU A 29 6.52 -0.35 -20.65
N ASP A 30 6.74 -1.25 -19.67
CA ASP A 30 7.09 -0.84 -18.31
C ASP A 30 8.38 -0.02 -18.33
N ALA A 31 8.33 1.20 -17.79
CA ALA A 31 9.51 2.02 -17.60
C ALA A 31 10.37 1.44 -16.47
N LEU A 32 11.67 1.27 -16.70
CA LEU A 32 12.63 0.72 -15.74
C LEU A 32 13.76 1.72 -15.48
N ASP A 33 14.10 1.94 -14.20
CA ASP A 33 15.31 2.62 -13.78
C ASP A 33 16.44 1.60 -13.65
N LEU A 34 17.60 1.93 -14.22
CA LEU A 34 18.87 1.24 -13.99
C LEU A 34 19.70 2.06 -13.01
N CYS A 35 19.87 1.56 -11.79
CA CYS A 35 20.71 2.21 -10.76
C CYS A 35 22.05 1.49 -10.66
N ILE A 36 23.14 2.24 -10.51
CA ILE A 36 24.49 1.68 -10.31
C ILE A 36 24.95 2.06 -8.91
N ASP A 37 25.31 1.08 -8.08
CA ASP A 37 25.87 1.36 -6.75
C ASP A 37 27.37 1.71 -6.80
N SER A 38 27.94 2.01 -5.63
CA SER A 38 29.36 2.33 -5.46
C SER A 38 30.32 1.18 -5.78
N GLU A 39 29.80 -0.05 -5.92
CA GLU A 39 30.55 -1.25 -6.32
C GLU A 39 30.37 -1.59 -7.80
N GLY A 40 29.60 -0.79 -8.55
CA GLY A 40 29.31 -1.01 -9.97
C GLY A 40 28.21 -2.03 -10.25
N LYS A 41 27.41 -2.44 -9.24
CA LYS A 41 26.29 -3.36 -9.43
C LYS A 41 25.09 -2.61 -10.01
N VAL A 42 24.49 -3.22 -11.05
CA VAL A 42 23.30 -2.68 -11.72
C VAL A 42 22.04 -3.25 -11.07
N PHE A 43 21.18 -2.38 -10.57
CA PHE A 43 19.86 -2.71 -10.04
C PHE A 43 18.80 -2.24 -11.04
N VAL A 44 17.88 -3.13 -11.35
CA VAL A 44 16.70 -2.82 -12.16
C VAL A 44 15.54 -2.61 -11.21
N ARG A 45 14.86 -1.46 -11.30
CA ARG A 45 13.59 -1.20 -10.60
C ARG A 45 12.60 -0.59 -11.58
N THR A 46 11.30 -0.75 -11.37
CA THR A 46 10.30 -0.04 -12.18
C THR A 46 10.39 1.47 -11.92
N ALA A 47 10.52 2.27 -12.99
CA ALA A 47 10.59 3.72 -12.96
C ALA A 47 9.25 4.33 -12.50
N GLU A 48 8.12 3.73 -12.89
CA GLU A 48 6.83 3.97 -12.28
C GLU A 48 6.53 2.85 -11.28
N ARG A 49 6.49 3.20 -10.00
CA ARG A 49 6.39 2.26 -8.88
C ARG A 49 5.08 1.48 -8.81
N SER A 50 4.13 1.74 -9.70
CA SER A 50 2.85 1.07 -9.69
C SER A 50 2.60 0.29 -10.97
N VAL A 51 2.58 -1.02 -10.80
CA VAL A 51 2.58 -1.99 -11.90
C VAL A 51 1.24 -1.97 -12.63
N ARG A 52 0.13 -1.59 -11.97
CA ARG A 52 -1.22 -1.58 -12.56
C ARG A 52 -2.15 -0.52 -11.93
N PRO A 53 -3.26 -0.14 -12.59
CA PRO A 53 -4.28 0.72 -11.98
C PRO A 53 -4.89 0.08 -10.73
N LEU A 54 -5.10 0.85 -9.67
CA LEU A 54 -5.74 0.37 -8.45
C LEU A 54 -7.18 -0.13 -8.70
N CYS A 55 -7.44 -1.43 -8.56
CA CYS A 55 -8.76 -2.01 -8.85
C CYS A 55 -9.67 -2.14 -7.62
N ASP A 56 -10.97 -1.90 -7.82
CA ASP A 56 -12.08 -2.19 -6.88
C ASP A 56 -11.91 -1.59 -5.47
N PHE A 57 -11.12 -0.52 -5.31
CA PHE A 57 -10.89 0.11 -4.02
C PHE A 57 -11.71 1.40 -3.83
N PHE A 58 -11.60 2.34 -4.77
CA PHE A 58 -12.24 3.66 -4.75
C PHE A 58 -12.99 3.99 -6.04
N GLU A 59 -13.29 2.99 -6.87
CA GLU A 59 -13.76 3.20 -8.24
C GLU A 59 -15.03 4.05 -8.31
N ASP A 60 -16.05 3.73 -7.52
CA ASP A 60 -17.26 4.53 -7.36
C ASP A 60 -16.99 5.96 -6.89
N LEU A 61 -16.08 6.17 -5.92
CA LEU A 61 -15.71 7.50 -5.44
C LEU A 61 -15.02 8.32 -6.54
N ILE A 62 -14.11 7.70 -7.30
CA ILE A 62 -13.42 8.35 -8.42
C ILE A 62 -14.43 8.71 -9.52
N VAL A 63 -15.32 7.78 -9.88
CA VAL A 63 -16.34 8.01 -10.91
C VAL A 63 -17.25 9.16 -10.50
N ASN A 64 -17.75 9.16 -9.26
CA ASN A 64 -18.61 10.24 -8.76
C ASN A 64 -17.92 11.60 -8.79
N ASP A 65 -16.65 11.69 -8.38
CA ASP A 65 -15.86 12.92 -8.43
C ASP A 65 -15.64 13.41 -9.87
N LEU A 66 -15.42 12.50 -10.82
CA LEU A 66 -15.20 12.85 -12.23
C LEU A 66 -16.49 13.30 -12.90
N LEU A 67 -17.61 12.64 -12.60
CA LEU A 67 -18.94 13.04 -13.07
C LEU A 67 -19.32 14.43 -12.52
N ALA A 68 -19.05 14.70 -11.24
CA ALA A 68 -19.25 16.02 -10.64
C ALA A 68 -18.41 17.13 -11.30
N LYS A 69 -17.29 16.76 -11.93
CA LYS A 69 -16.43 17.65 -12.74
C LYS A 69 -16.84 17.71 -14.22
N GLY A 70 -18.00 17.16 -14.58
CA GLY A 70 -18.52 17.16 -15.95
C GLY A 70 -17.79 16.21 -16.91
N CYS A 71 -17.01 15.24 -16.41
CA CYS A 71 -16.34 14.27 -17.28
C CYS A 71 -17.33 13.20 -17.75
N SER A 72 -17.32 12.89 -19.04
CA SER A 72 -18.18 11.86 -19.65
C SER A 72 -17.46 11.12 -20.78
N GLY A 73 -18.05 10.01 -21.27
CA GLY A 73 -17.52 9.24 -22.39
C GLY A 73 -16.05 8.83 -22.22
N ASP A 74 -15.24 9.07 -23.25
CA ASP A 74 -13.82 8.71 -23.25
C ASP A 74 -12.96 9.57 -22.31
N CYS A 75 -13.39 10.82 -22.04
CA CYS A 75 -12.75 11.67 -21.03
C CYS A 75 -12.85 11.05 -19.63
N LEU A 76 -14.02 10.49 -19.30
CA LEU A 76 -14.23 9.79 -18.02
C LEU A 76 -13.34 8.55 -17.92
N LYS A 77 -13.29 7.71 -18.96
CA LYS A 77 -12.45 6.49 -18.99
C LYS A 77 -10.96 6.82 -18.80
N LYS A 78 -10.46 7.81 -19.54
CA LYS A 78 -9.06 8.24 -19.45
C LYS A 78 -8.71 8.76 -18.06
N LYS A 79 -9.52 9.70 -17.52
CA LYS A 79 -9.26 10.27 -16.19
C LYS A 79 -9.45 9.27 -15.05
N LEU A 80 -10.34 8.29 -15.21
CA LEU A 80 -10.49 7.19 -14.26
C LEU A 80 -9.20 6.37 -14.19
N LEU A 81 -8.66 6.00 -15.34
CA LEU A 81 -7.39 5.27 -15.43
C LEU A 81 -6.24 6.05 -14.77
N GLU A 82 -6.08 7.33 -15.13
CA GLU A 82 -5.06 8.22 -14.55
C GLU A 82 -5.18 8.31 -13.02
N ARG A 83 -6.40 8.42 -12.48
CA ARG A 83 -6.64 8.46 -11.03
C ARG A 83 -6.32 7.13 -10.36
N LYS A 84 -6.69 6.01 -10.98
CA LYS A 84 -6.38 4.66 -10.47
C LYS A 84 -4.87 4.42 -10.41
N LEU A 85 -4.13 4.84 -11.44
CA LEU A 85 -2.67 4.77 -11.47
C LEU A 85 -2.05 5.67 -10.39
N LYS A 86 -2.46 6.95 -10.32
CA LYS A 86 -1.99 7.88 -9.29
C LYS A 86 -2.14 7.33 -7.88
N LEU A 87 -3.32 6.83 -7.54
CA LEU A 87 -3.59 6.28 -6.20
C LEU A 87 -2.76 5.04 -5.90
N SER A 88 -2.53 4.21 -6.91
CA SER A 88 -1.67 3.05 -6.80
C SER A 88 -0.23 3.47 -6.48
N THR A 89 0.34 4.42 -7.24
CA THR A 89 1.69 4.97 -7.01
C THR A 89 1.84 5.58 -5.63
N ILE A 90 0.79 6.24 -5.12
CA ILE A 90 0.79 6.81 -3.77
C ILE A 90 0.88 5.71 -2.71
N LEU A 91 0.14 4.61 -2.86
CA LEU A 91 0.21 3.48 -1.93
C LEU A 91 1.60 2.84 -1.92
N ASP A 92 2.25 2.75 -3.09
CA ASP A 92 3.62 2.24 -3.18
C ASP A 92 4.62 3.16 -2.50
N ARG A 93 4.53 4.47 -2.76
CA ARG A 93 5.37 5.46 -2.09
C ARG A 93 5.20 5.41 -0.58
N LEU A 94 3.96 5.34 -0.09
CA LEU A 94 3.69 5.25 1.34
C LEU A 94 4.21 3.95 1.95
N SER A 95 4.14 2.84 1.21
CA SER A 95 4.70 1.56 1.64
C SER A 95 6.21 1.66 1.82
N GLU A 96 6.93 2.21 0.83
CA GLU A 96 8.37 2.39 0.91
C GLU A 96 8.78 3.37 2.01
N ASP A 97 8.10 4.52 2.12
CA ASP A 97 8.35 5.50 3.17
C ASP A 97 8.15 4.86 4.56
N SER A 98 7.15 3.98 4.69
CA SER A 98 6.88 3.25 5.92
C SER A 98 7.96 2.22 6.26
N PHE A 99 8.50 1.52 5.24
CA PHE A 99 9.61 0.59 5.41
C PHE A 99 10.91 1.31 5.78
N ARG A 100 11.16 2.47 5.16
CA ARG A 100 12.30 3.33 5.51
C ARG A 100 12.20 3.84 6.94
N ALA A 101 11.01 4.29 7.33
CA ALA A 101 10.73 4.68 8.71
C ALA A 101 10.92 3.51 9.70
N HIS A 102 10.58 2.28 9.31
CA HIS A 102 10.90 1.08 10.09
C HIS A 102 12.41 0.93 10.33
N LYS A 103 13.20 0.96 9.26
CA LYS A 103 14.67 0.82 9.34
C LYS A 103 15.32 1.92 10.17
N ASN A 104 14.73 3.11 10.18
CA ASN A 104 15.20 4.25 10.98
C ASN A 104 14.66 4.27 12.42
N GLY A 105 13.86 3.28 12.84
CA GLY A 105 13.27 3.26 14.19
C GLY A 105 12.19 4.33 14.42
N GLN A 106 11.59 4.87 13.35
CA GLN A 106 10.62 5.97 13.38
C GLN A 106 9.16 5.51 13.39
N ILE A 107 8.92 4.20 13.53
CA ILE A 107 7.57 3.64 13.67
C ILE A 107 7.48 2.83 14.95
N ILE A 108 6.30 2.83 15.56
CA ILE A 108 6.03 2.15 16.83
C ILE A 108 5.14 0.93 16.60
N LYS A 109 5.03 0.06 17.59
CA LYS A 109 4.02 -1.01 17.56
C LYS A 109 2.64 -0.37 17.64
N CYS A 110 1.66 -0.96 16.94
CA CYS A 110 0.30 -0.43 16.93
C CYS A 110 -0.30 -0.31 18.34
N TRP A 111 -0.01 -1.25 19.25
CA TRP A 111 -0.47 -1.26 20.64
C TRP A 111 0.10 -0.13 21.50
N ASP A 112 1.26 0.40 21.14
CA ASP A 112 1.90 1.51 21.83
C ASP A 112 1.30 2.87 21.40
N ALA A 113 0.38 2.88 20.43
CA ALA A 113 -0.31 4.09 20.02
C ALA A 113 -1.24 4.57 21.15
N GLN A 114 -1.03 5.82 21.59
CA GLN A 114 -1.74 6.45 22.70
C GLN A 114 -3.28 6.33 22.59
N ALA A 115 -3.83 6.41 21.38
CA ALA A 115 -5.26 6.24 21.12
C ALA A 115 -5.79 4.88 21.63
N LEU A 116 -5.02 3.80 21.49
CA LEU A 116 -5.37 2.48 21.99
C LEU A 116 -5.07 2.33 23.48
N THR A 117 -3.95 2.87 23.95
CA THR A 117 -3.59 2.85 25.38
C THR A 117 -4.68 3.50 26.24
N SER A 118 -5.32 4.56 25.73
CA SER A 118 -6.43 5.26 26.39
C SER A 118 -7.69 4.39 26.60
N LEU A 119 -7.81 3.27 25.87
CA LEU A 119 -8.90 2.31 26.04
C LEU A 119 -8.68 1.35 27.22
N GLY A 120 -7.50 1.36 27.86
CA GLY A 120 -7.16 0.43 28.94
C GLY A 120 -7.01 -1.02 28.46
N ILE A 121 -6.87 -1.24 27.15
CA ILE A 121 -6.70 -2.57 26.57
C ILE A 121 -5.23 -2.97 26.77
N GLN A 122 -4.95 -3.75 27.81
CA GLN A 122 -3.67 -4.43 27.94
C GLN A 122 -3.67 -5.62 26.99
N LYS A 123 -2.77 -5.60 26.01
CA LYS A 123 -2.64 -6.72 25.08
C LYS A 123 -1.27 -7.36 25.17
N VAL A 124 -1.28 -8.69 25.12
CA VAL A 124 -0.11 -9.54 24.91
C VAL A 124 -0.04 -9.82 23.40
N PRO A 125 1.07 -9.53 22.70
CA PRO A 125 1.26 -9.93 21.31
C PRO A 125 1.07 -11.45 21.18
N LYS A 126 0.24 -11.89 20.23
CA LYS A 126 -0.15 -13.32 20.11
C LYS A 126 0.20 -13.97 18.78
N GLY A 127 0.83 -13.24 17.86
CA GLY A 127 1.12 -13.74 16.52
C GLY A 127 2.58 -13.61 16.13
N THR A 128 2.88 -14.08 14.92
CA THR A 128 4.24 -14.16 14.36
C THR A 128 4.68 -12.86 13.70
N TYR A 129 3.73 -12.00 13.31
CA TYR A 129 4.02 -10.72 12.67
C TYR A 129 4.09 -9.54 13.65
N ASP A 130 5.09 -8.67 13.47
CA ASP A 130 5.21 -7.39 14.17
C ASP A 130 4.36 -6.33 13.47
N VAL A 131 3.21 -5.97 14.06
CA VAL A 131 2.30 -4.97 13.49
C VAL A 131 2.68 -3.57 13.99
N ARG A 132 3.20 -2.76 13.07
CA ARG A 132 3.67 -1.40 13.34
C ARG A 132 2.84 -0.34 12.64
N ILE A 133 2.93 0.88 13.15
CA ILE A 133 2.17 2.02 12.65
C ILE A 133 3.07 3.24 12.48
N THR A 134 2.87 3.94 11.36
CA THR A 134 3.54 5.20 11.06
C THR A 134 2.94 6.36 11.86
N ALA A 135 3.65 7.49 11.96
CA ALA A 135 3.10 8.71 12.54
C ALA A 135 1.76 9.12 11.90
N ARG A 136 1.63 8.94 10.57
CA ARG A 136 0.36 9.15 9.85
C ARG A 136 -0.73 8.22 10.37
N GLY A 137 -0.45 6.93 10.52
CA GLY A 137 -1.40 5.97 11.07
C GLY A 137 -1.80 6.30 12.51
N ILE A 138 -0.91 6.87 13.32
CA ILE A 138 -1.26 7.35 14.67
C ILE A 138 -2.29 8.49 14.58
N HIS A 139 -2.07 9.46 13.69
CA HIS A 139 -3.06 10.53 13.45
C HIS A 139 -4.41 9.98 12.97
N ASP A 140 -4.39 8.91 12.16
CA ASP A 140 -5.62 8.21 11.75
C ASP A 140 -6.36 7.61 12.93
N LEU A 141 -5.65 6.94 13.85
CA LEU A 141 -6.25 6.38 15.06
C LEU A 141 -6.86 7.46 15.95
N VAL A 142 -6.19 8.62 16.11
CA VAL A 142 -6.72 9.73 16.93
C VAL A 142 -8.03 10.28 16.35
N ALA A 143 -8.23 10.21 15.04
CA ALA A 143 -9.46 10.67 14.39
C ALA A 143 -10.64 9.69 14.53
N LEU A 144 -10.39 8.47 15.03
CA LEU A 144 -11.44 7.47 15.25
C LEU A 144 -12.19 7.70 16.57
N ARG A 145 -13.46 7.32 16.56
CA ARG A 145 -14.30 7.24 17.76
C ARG A 145 -13.93 6.02 18.59
N LYS A 146 -14.33 6.03 19.86
CA LYS A 146 -14.06 4.96 20.82
C LYS A 146 -14.55 3.59 20.34
N GLU A 147 -15.71 3.55 19.69
CA GLU A 147 -16.30 2.32 19.16
C GLU A 147 -15.51 1.79 17.95
N GLU A 148 -15.05 2.70 17.08
CA GLU A 148 -14.20 2.37 15.93
C GLU A 148 -12.82 1.85 16.39
N LEU A 149 -12.28 2.44 17.46
CA LEU A 149 -11.03 2.00 18.08
C LEU A 149 -11.16 0.63 18.78
N ARG A 150 -12.35 0.21 19.22
CA ARG A 150 -12.57 -1.14 19.75
C ARG A 150 -12.62 -2.19 18.65
N GLU A 151 -13.21 -1.87 17.51
CA GLU A 151 -13.25 -2.79 16.37
C GLU A 151 -11.86 -3.00 15.76
N ILE A 152 -11.04 -1.94 15.69
CA ILE A 152 -9.72 -2.03 15.08
C ILE A 152 -8.72 -2.87 15.88
N THR A 153 -8.86 -2.99 17.20
CA THR A 153 -7.97 -3.89 17.97
C THR A 153 -8.14 -5.34 17.53
N GLY A 154 -9.37 -5.76 17.25
CA GLY A 154 -9.65 -7.08 16.67
C GLY A 154 -9.09 -7.27 15.26
N VAL A 155 -8.86 -6.18 14.52
CA VAL A 155 -8.16 -6.21 13.22
C VAL A 155 -6.66 -6.43 13.45
N PHE A 156 -6.03 -5.65 14.33
CA PHE A 156 -4.60 -5.79 14.64
C PHE A 156 -4.25 -7.15 15.22
N GLU A 157 -5.12 -7.72 16.07
CA GLU A 157 -5.01 -9.10 16.55
C GLU A 157 -4.93 -10.13 15.42
N ARG A 158 -5.84 -10.03 14.45
CA ARG A 158 -5.85 -10.94 13.31
C ARG A 158 -4.66 -10.74 12.40
N LEU A 159 -4.21 -9.49 12.22
CA LEU A 159 -3.01 -9.20 11.41
C LEU A 159 -1.74 -9.83 11.99
N GLU A 160 -1.58 -9.86 13.31
CA GLU A 160 -0.44 -10.55 13.93
C GLU A 160 -0.41 -12.06 13.60
N GLN A 161 -1.59 -12.68 13.43
CA GLN A 161 -1.74 -14.13 13.25
C GLN A 161 -1.71 -14.55 11.78
N ASP A 162 -2.52 -13.89 10.94
CA ASP A 162 -2.63 -14.18 9.51
C ASP A 162 -2.92 -12.88 8.73
N PRO A 163 -1.88 -12.21 8.24
CA PRO A 163 -2.05 -11.00 7.45
C PRO A 163 -2.50 -11.26 6.01
N PHE A 164 -2.54 -12.50 5.55
CA PHE A 164 -2.97 -12.85 4.19
C PHE A 164 -4.47 -13.15 4.09
N ALA A 165 -5.15 -13.31 5.24
CA ALA A 165 -6.59 -13.55 5.32
C ALA A 165 -7.47 -12.46 4.65
N TYR A 166 -6.91 -11.29 4.38
CA TYR A 166 -7.65 -10.15 3.85
C TYR A 166 -7.42 -9.91 2.36
N LYS A 167 -8.22 -9.02 1.77
CA LYS A 167 -8.16 -8.78 0.31
C LYS A 167 -6.89 -7.99 -0.05
N ARG A 168 -6.02 -8.61 -0.84
CA ARG A 168 -4.91 -7.92 -1.52
C ARG A 168 -5.44 -6.83 -2.47
N LEU A 169 -4.83 -5.65 -2.42
CA LEU A 169 -5.06 -4.60 -3.39
C LEU A 169 -4.33 -4.95 -4.69
N ARG A 170 -5.05 -4.90 -5.82
CA ARG A 170 -4.45 -5.02 -7.15
C ARG A 170 -4.07 -3.64 -7.64
N GLY A 171 -2.86 -3.49 -8.16
CA GLY A 171 -2.31 -2.22 -8.62
C GLY A 171 -0.94 -1.94 -8.01
N PRO A 172 -0.88 -1.75 -6.69
CA PRO A 172 0.37 -1.47 -6.00
C PRO A 172 1.41 -2.57 -6.22
N TYR A 173 2.67 -2.18 -6.39
CA TYR A 173 3.83 -3.07 -6.43
C TYR A 173 3.99 -3.81 -5.10
N TYR A 174 3.94 -3.09 -3.98
CA TYR A 174 4.10 -3.69 -2.67
C TYR A 174 2.92 -4.59 -2.32
N GLU A 175 3.17 -5.59 -1.46
CA GLU A 175 2.20 -6.50 -0.89
C GLU A 175 1.20 -5.78 0.04
N THR A 176 0.33 -5.00 -0.58
CA THR A 176 -0.61 -4.09 0.09
C THR A 176 -1.98 -4.73 0.14
N TYR A 177 -2.59 -4.71 1.31
CA TYR A 177 -3.86 -5.35 1.62
C TYR A 177 -4.84 -4.37 2.24
N ARG A 178 -6.12 -4.75 2.23
CA ARG A 178 -7.18 -3.99 2.90
C ARG A 178 -7.99 -4.88 3.83
N VAL A 179 -8.31 -4.33 5.00
CA VAL A 179 -9.38 -4.82 5.87
C VAL A 179 -10.54 -3.86 5.79
N SER A 180 -11.75 -4.38 5.60
CA SER A 180 -13.00 -3.61 5.77
C SER A 180 -13.65 -4.03 7.08
N PHE A 181 -14.04 -3.07 7.90
CA PHE A 181 -14.83 -3.29 9.10
C PHE A 181 -15.93 -2.23 9.21
N ARG A 182 -17.04 -2.58 9.86
CA ARG A 182 -18.16 -1.65 10.06
C ARG A 182 -18.28 -1.31 11.53
N CYS A 183 -18.49 -0.03 11.80
CA CYS A 183 -18.87 0.45 13.12
C CYS A 183 -20.19 1.20 12.99
N GLY A 184 -21.29 0.56 13.39
CA GLY A 184 -22.64 1.04 13.10
C GLY A 184 -22.89 1.16 11.59
N THR A 185 -23.20 2.38 11.13
CA THR A 185 -23.47 2.69 9.71
C THR A 185 -22.23 3.06 8.90
N LYS A 186 -21.07 3.23 9.55
CA LYS A 186 -19.84 3.64 8.87
C LYS A 186 -19.02 2.44 8.41
N GLU A 187 -18.57 2.48 7.16
CA GLU A 187 -17.54 1.56 6.64
C GLU A 187 -16.15 2.16 6.83
N CYS A 188 -15.37 1.53 7.70
CA CYS A 188 -13.97 1.86 7.92
C CYS A 188 -13.06 0.84 7.23
N ARG A 189 -11.84 1.27 6.94
CA ARG A 189 -10.81 0.43 6.34
C ARG A 189 -9.47 0.59 7.04
N VAL A 190 -8.71 -0.48 7.03
CA VAL A 190 -7.28 -0.51 7.33
C VAL A 190 -6.56 -0.88 6.04
N VAL A 191 -5.60 -0.07 5.62
CA VAL A 191 -4.68 -0.41 4.53
C VAL A 191 -3.31 -0.64 5.13
N TYR A 192 -2.69 -1.76 4.80
CA TYR A 192 -1.40 -2.17 5.35
C TYR A 192 -0.56 -2.87 4.30
N THR A 193 0.74 -2.90 4.54
CA THR A 193 1.73 -3.58 3.68
C THR A 193 2.46 -4.65 4.47
N ILE A 194 2.65 -5.81 3.86
CA ILE A 194 3.41 -6.93 4.41
C ILE A 194 4.85 -6.84 3.88
N PHE A 195 5.82 -6.87 4.79
CA PHE A 195 7.25 -7.03 4.49
C PHE A 195 7.67 -8.40 5.02
N GLU A 196 7.36 -9.43 4.24
CA GLU A 196 7.49 -10.84 4.60
C GLU A 196 8.89 -11.22 5.12
N PRO A 197 10.02 -10.77 4.53
CA PRO A 197 11.35 -11.14 5.02
C PRO A 197 11.64 -10.75 6.48
N GLU A 198 10.87 -9.81 7.04
CA GLU A 198 11.03 -9.30 8.40
C GLU A 198 9.87 -9.68 9.32
N ASN A 199 8.92 -10.50 8.85
CA ASN A 199 7.63 -10.74 9.52
C ASN A 199 6.99 -9.41 9.98
N LEU A 200 7.11 -8.36 9.16
CA LEU A 200 6.70 -7.02 9.51
C LEU A 200 5.41 -6.66 8.76
N ILE A 201 4.47 -6.07 9.48
CA ILE A 201 3.29 -5.45 8.89
C ILE A 201 3.33 -3.98 9.25
N VAL A 202 3.18 -3.10 8.26
CA VAL A 202 3.07 -1.66 8.52
C VAL A 202 1.70 -1.15 8.09
N ILE A 203 0.98 -0.57 9.04
CA ILE A 203 -0.29 0.09 8.80
C ILE A 203 -0.03 1.42 8.08
N ILE A 204 -0.51 1.52 6.84
CA ILE A 204 -0.35 2.68 5.96
C ILE A 204 -1.37 3.76 6.29
N THR A 205 -2.64 3.37 6.45
CA THR A 205 -3.72 4.30 6.82
C THR A 205 -4.93 3.57 7.37
N VAL A 206 -5.69 4.27 8.20
CA VAL A 206 -6.90 3.80 8.85
C VAL A 206 -7.99 4.88 8.76
N GLY A 207 -9.24 4.49 8.60
CA GLY A 207 -10.35 5.44 8.72
C GLY A 207 -11.57 5.09 7.89
N ALA A 208 -12.54 5.99 7.89
CA ALA A 208 -13.69 5.90 7.01
C ALA A 208 -13.22 5.89 5.55
N ARG A 209 -13.82 5.01 4.73
CA ARG A 209 -13.41 4.81 3.32
C ARG A 209 -13.29 6.11 2.53
N LYS A 210 -14.27 7.02 2.68
CA LYS A 210 -14.29 8.31 1.98
C LYS A 210 -13.15 9.24 2.42
N VAL A 211 -12.88 9.29 3.73
CA VAL A 211 -11.80 10.11 4.31
C VAL A 211 -10.43 9.63 3.83
N ILE A 212 -10.22 8.32 3.76
CA ILE A 212 -8.98 7.75 3.21
C ILE A 212 -8.82 8.16 1.74
N TYR A 213 -9.88 8.02 0.93
CA TYR A 213 -9.86 8.41 -0.49
C TYR A 213 -9.49 9.89 -0.67
N GLU A 214 -10.20 10.79 0.01
CA GLU A 214 -9.96 12.24 -0.07
C GLU A 214 -8.52 12.58 0.29
N ARG A 215 -7.99 11.97 1.36
CA ARG A 215 -6.61 12.19 1.80
C ARG A 215 -5.59 11.68 0.80
N LEU A 216 -5.74 10.45 0.31
CA LEU A 216 -4.82 9.89 -0.67
C LEU A 216 -4.85 10.69 -1.98
N ASN A 217 -6.03 11.12 -2.42
CA ASN A 217 -6.19 11.92 -3.63
C ASN A 217 -5.54 13.32 -3.52
N GLY A 218 -5.51 13.87 -2.30
CA GLY A 218 -4.89 15.16 -1.97
C GLY A 218 -3.36 15.15 -1.85
N ILE A 219 -2.72 13.98 -1.86
CA ILE A 219 -1.26 13.88 -1.93
C ILE A 219 -0.86 14.21 -3.37
N ALA A 220 -0.17 15.34 -3.55
CA ALA A 220 0.41 15.78 -4.81
C ALA A 220 1.76 15.11 -5.04
#